data_AF-A0A6N3AEE3-F1
#
_entry.id   AF-A0A6N3AEE3-F1
#
_cell.length_a   1.000
_cell.length_b   1.000
_cell.length_c   1.000
_cell.angle_alpha   90.00
_cell.angle_beta   90.00
_cell.angle_gamma   90.00
#
_symmetry.space_group_name_H-M   'P 1'
#
loop_
_entity.id
_entity.type
_entity.pdbx_description
1 polymer ?
#
loop_
_entity_poly.entity_id
_entity_poly.type
_entity_poly.pdbx_seq_one_letter_code
_entity_poly.pdbx_strand_id
1 'polypeptide(L)'
;MVKNIKLYHSEFGVNDNVDVEVLLDNGDKYTATFFTLTNIHYLFENNKKTGECHNGLYFWAANMILVKSLSEGIIKEVIYDLLKTGEFFSSFLKID
;
A
#
# COMPACT_ATOMS: atom_id res chain seq x y z
N MET A 1 5.55 -18.01 -8.76
CA MET A 1 4.82 -17.29 -7.69
C MET A 1 4.60 -15.83 -8.03
N VAL A 2 5.60 -15.03 -8.43
CA VAL A 2 5.41 -13.64 -8.89
C VAL A 2 6.17 -13.43 -10.20
N LYS A 3 5.50 -12.88 -11.21
CA LYS A 3 6.07 -12.54 -12.51
C LYS A 3 6.61 -11.12 -12.54
N ASN A 4 5.90 -10.16 -11.94
CA ASN A 4 6.33 -8.76 -11.90
C ASN A 4 5.70 -8.03 -10.70
N ILE A 5 6.39 -6.99 -10.22
CA ILE A 5 5.88 -6.05 -9.20
C ILE A 5 6.12 -4.64 -9.74
N LYS A 6 5.06 -3.85 -9.86
CA LYS A 6 5.13 -2.43 -10.23
C LYS A 6 4.78 -1.58 -9.01
N LEU A 7 5.57 -0.54 -8.79
CA LEU A 7 5.40 0.41 -7.71
C LEU A 7 5.08 1.76 -8.34
N TYR A 8 3.95 2.34 -7.94
CA TYR A 8 3.50 3.64 -8.39
C TYR A 8 3.67 4.62 -7.22
N HIS A 9 4.40 5.70 -7.47
CA HIS A 9 4.62 6.77 -6.52
C HIS A 9 3.83 7.97 -7.04
N SER A 10 3.07 8.65 -6.18
CA SER A 10 2.60 9.99 -6.54
C SER A 10 3.80 10.95 -6.44
N GLU A 11 3.78 12.04 -7.18
CA GLU A 11 4.94 12.93 -7.29
C GLU A 11 5.40 13.47 -5.92
N PHE A 12 6.70 13.30 -5.64
CA PHE A 12 7.55 13.85 -4.58
C PHE A 12 6.91 14.78 -3.52
N GLY A 13 6.09 14.21 -2.65
CA GLY A 13 5.89 14.68 -1.28
C GLY A 13 6.77 13.87 -0.32
N VAL A 14 7.36 14.49 0.70
CA VAL A 14 8.27 13.85 1.68
C VAL A 14 7.60 12.72 2.50
N ASN A 15 6.30 12.48 2.31
CA ASN A 15 5.53 11.54 3.10
C ASN A 15 4.33 10.98 2.31
N ASP A 16 4.62 10.18 1.28
CA ASP A 16 3.60 9.60 0.39
C ASP A 16 3.23 8.16 0.77
N ASN A 17 2.26 7.56 0.06
CA ASN A 17 1.99 6.13 0.02
C ASN A 17 2.49 5.52 -1.31
N VAL A 18 2.47 4.21 -1.43
CA VAL A 18 2.88 3.52 -2.68
C VAL A 18 1.81 2.54 -3.09
N ASP A 19 1.21 2.75 -4.27
CA ASP A 19 0.36 1.76 -4.89
C ASP A 19 1.23 0.66 -5.53
N VAL A 20 0.86 -0.59 -5.32
CA VAL A 20 1.62 -1.74 -5.78
C VAL A 20 0.73 -2.67 -6.59
N GLU A 21 1.15 -2.95 -7.82
CA GLU A 21 0.56 -4.00 -8.65
C GLU A 21 1.48 -5.23 -8.67
N VAL A 22 0.94 -6.40 -8.33
CA VAL A 22 1.63 -7.68 -8.40
C VAL A 22 1.00 -8.53 -9.51
N LEU A 23 1.80 -8.91 -10.49
CA LEU A 23 1.43 -9.87 -11.52
C LEU A 23 1.98 -11.25 -11.12
N LEU A 24 1.10 -12.23 -10.95
CA LEU A 24 1.49 -13.61 -10.68
C LEU A 24 1.79 -14.37 -11.98
N ASP A 25 2.49 -15.52 -11.88
CA ASP A 25 2.88 -16.31 -13.06
C ASP A 25 1.68 -16.89 -13.82
N ASN A 26 0.55 -17.10 -13.13
CA ASN A 26 -0.70 -17.57 -13.74
C ASN A 26 -1.43 -16.46 -14.53
N GLY A 27 -0.92 -15.23 -14.53
CA GLY A 27 -1.51 -14.08 -15.21
C GLY A 27 -2.45 -13.25 -14.34
N ASP A 28 -2.79 -13.70 -13.13
CA ASP A 28 -3.63 -12.91 -12.22
C ASP A 28 -2.88 -11.65 -11.75
N LYS A 29 -3.61 -10.54 -11.65
CA LYS A 29 -3.11 -9.28 -11.12
C LYS A 29 -3.77 -8.93 -9.80
N TYR A 30 -2.99 -8.34 -8.92
CA TYR A 30 -3.42 -7.93 -7.58
C TYR A 30 -2.89 -6.53 -7.27
N THR A 31 -3.66 -5.75 -6.53
CA THR A 31 -3.25 -4.40 -6.08
C THR A 31 -3.45 -4.20 -4.58
N ALA A 32 -2.57 -3.40 -3.99
CA ALA A 32 -2.65 -2.92 -2.61
C ALA A 32 -1.90 -1.59 -2.48
N THR A 33 -2.23 -0.80 -1.47
CA THR A 33 -1.54 0.47 -1.19
C THR A 33 -0.75 0.36 0.11
N PHE A 34 0.53 0.67 0.05
CA PHE A 34 1.47 0.60 1.15
C PHE A 34 1.64 1.96 1.82
N PHE A 35 1.61 1.97 3.15
CA PHE A 35 1.68 3.17 3.98
C PHE A 35 2.75 2.98 5.06
N THR A 36 3.27 4.07 5.61
CA THR A 36 4.01 4.05 6.88
C THR A 36 3.18 4.71 7.97
N LEU A 37 3.48 4.43 9.24
CA LEU A 37 2.87 5.16 10.36
C LEU A 37 3.13 6.67 10.26
N THR A 38 4.32 7.08 9.80
CA THR A 38 4.66 8.49 9.58
C THR A 38 3.76 9.12 8.52
N ASN A 39 3.45 8.40 7.45
CA ASN A 39 2.54 8.86 6.40
C ASN A 39 1.09 8.96 6.92
N ILE A 40 0.62 7.96 7.67
CA ILE A 40 -0.69 8.01 8.32
C ILE A 40 -0.82 9.23 9.25
N HIS A 41 0.18 9.49 10.11
CA HIS A 41 0.16 10.66 10.99
C HIS A 41 0.04 11.97 10.22
N TYR A 42 0.79 12.12 9.13
CA TYR A 42 0.70 13.32 8.29
C TYR A 42 -0.66 13.46 7.63
N LEU A 43 -1.25 12.36 7.13
CA LEU A 43 -2.58 12.37 6.54
C LEU A 43 -3.64 12.81 7.56
N PHE A 44 -3.58 12.34 8.80
CA PHE A 44 -4.47 12.82 9.87
C PHE A 44 -4.32 14.32 10.14
N GLU A 45 -3.09 14.84 10.22
CA GLU A 45 -2.85 16.27 10.42
C GLU A 45 -3.26 17.13 9.21
N ASN A 46 -3.11 16.60 7.99
CA ASN A 46 -3.59 17.26 6.78
C ASN A 46 -5.12 17.28 6.73
N ASN A 47 -5.76 16.15 6.99
CA ASN A 47 -7.21 15.99 6.96
C ASN A 47 -7.93 16.86 8.00
N LYS A 48 -7.29 17.12 9.16
CA LYS A 48 -7.77 18.13 10.12
C LYS A 48 -7.82 19.55 9.54
N LYS A 49 -6.85 19.89 8.68
CA LYS A 49 -6.74 21.22 8.05
C LYS A 49 -7.66 21.35 6.83
N THR A 50 -7.78 20.29 6.04
CA THR A 50 -8.58 20.28 4.79
C THR A 50 -10.06 19.96 5.02
N GLY A 51 -10.40 19.36 6.17
CA GLY A 51 -11.75 18.88 6.49
C GLY A 51 -12.04 17.48 5.95
N GLU A 52 -11.10 16.87 5.24
CA GLU A 52 -11.23 15.51 4.70
C GLU A 52 -11.36 14.47 5.82
N CYS A 53 -11.91 13.30 5.47
CA CYS A 53 -12.17 12.20 6.40
C CYS A 53 -12.80 12.66 7.73
N HIS A 54 -13.81 13.52 7.62
CA HIS A 54 -14.51 14.15 8.75
C HIS A 54 -13.55 14.89 9.70
N ASN A 55 -12.83 15.89 9.17
CA ASN A 55 -11.83 16.67 9.89
C ASN A 55 -10.73 15.79 10.51
N GLY A 56 -10.33 14.73 9.81
CA GLY A 56 -9.35 13.76 10.28
C GLY A 56 -9.85 12.88 11.44
N LEU A 57 -11.15 12.61 11.56
CA LEU A 57 -11.64 11.62 12.53
C LEU A 57 -11.21 10.19 12.16
N TYR A 58 -11.11 9.92 10.86
CA TYR A 58 -10.67 8.64 10.34
C TYR A 58 -9.73 8.82 9.16
N PHE A 59 -9.15 7.72 8.70
CA PHE A 59 -8.52 7.61 7.40
C PHE A 59 -8.78 6.18 6.91
N TRP A 60 -9.01 6.00 5.62
CA TRP A 60 -9.17 4.67 5.04
C TRP A 60 -8.59 4.66 3.62
N ALA A 61 -8.08 3.50 3.24
CA ALA A 61 -7.72 3.15 1.88
C ALA A 61 -8.07 1.67 1.66
N ALA A 62 -8.49 1.32 0.46
CA ALA A 62 -8.71 -0.07 0.10
C ALA A 62 -7.37 -0.84 0.17
N ASN A 63 -7.40 -2.06 0.73
CA ASN A 63 -6.25 -2.96 0.70
C ASN A 63 -4.94 -2.32 1.23
N MET A 64 -5.08 -1.62 2.36
CA MET A 64 -3.99 -0.93 3.04
C MET A 64 -3.04 -1.91 3.73
N ILE A 65 -1.74 -1.73 3.53
CA ILE A 65 -0.68 -2.47 4.24
C ILE A 65 0.28 -1.47 4.90
N LEU A 66 0.47 -1.59 6.22
CA LEU A 66 1.42 -0.76 6.96
C LEU A 66 2.80 -1.40 6.99
N VAL A 67 3.82 -0.63 6.60
CA VAL A 67 5.22 -1.07 6.59
C VAL A 67 6.13 -0.08 7.32
N LYS A 68 7.30 -0.58 7.73
CA LYS A 68 8.32 0.23 8.41
C LYS A 68 8.87 1.36 7.53
N SER A 69 9.01 1.10 6.22
CA SER A 69 9.44 2.08 5.23
C SER A 69 8.95 1.69 3.83
N LEU A 70 8.75 2.67 2.96
CA LEU A 70 8.32 2.47 1.56
C LEU A 70 9.48 2.15 0.61
N SER A 71 10.59 1.61 1.13
CA SER A 71 11.67 1.16 0.26
C SER A 71 11.19 -0.05 -0.55
N GLU A 72 11.58 -0.08 -1.83
CA GLU A 72 11.23 -1.18 -2.73
C GLU A 72 11.62 -2.55 -2.14
N GLY A 73 12.77 -2.63 -1.46
CA GLY A 73 13.22 -3.85 -0.79
C GLY A 73 12.26 -4.34 0.30
N ILE A 74 11.77 -3.45 1.17
CA ILE A 74 10.83 -3.80 2.24
C ILE A 74 9.47 -4.18 1.65
N ILE A 75 8.98 -3.43 0.66
CA ILE A 75 7.71 -3.75 -0.01
C ILE A 75 7.76 -5.15 -0.62
N LYS A 76 8.84 -5.48 -1.34
CA LYS A 76 9.04 -6.81 -1.93
C LYS A 76 9.12 -7.90 -0.86
N GLU A 77 9.88 -7.68 0.21
CA GLU A 77 9.99 -8.63 1.32
C GLU A 77 8.63 -8.96 1.93
N VAL A 78 7.81 -7.93 2.19
CA VAL A 78 6.44 -8.09 2.71
C VAL A 78 5.55 -8.87 1.74
N ILE A 79 5.61 -8.59 0.43
CA ILE A 79 4.83 -9.33 -0.57
C ILE A 79 5.19 -10.82 -0.56
N TYR A 80 6.48 -11.15 -0.52
CA TYR A 80 6.93 -12.54 -0.48
C TYR A 80 6.54 -13.24 0.83
N ASP A 81 6.59 -12.55 1.97
CA ASP A 81 6.15 -13.10 3.24
C ASP A 81 4.64 -13.37 3.23
N LEU A 82 3.81 -12.42 2.80
CA LEU A 82 2.36 -12.59 2.66
C LEU A 82 1.98 -13.73 1.72
N LEU A 83 2.73 -13.94 0.64
CA LEU A 83 2.53 -15.08 -0.27
C LEU A 83 2.87 -16.40 0.42
N LYS A 84 3.93 -16.43 1.23
CA LYS A 84 4.37 -17.60 1.98
C LYS A 84 3.40 -17.96 3.11
N THR A 85 2.82 -16.96 3.80
CA THR A 85 1.83 -17.16 4.87
C THR A 85 0.42 -17.43 4.32
N GLY A 86 0.17 -17.11 3.05
CA GLY A 86 -1.14 -17.24 2.41
C GLY A 86 -2.05 -16.02 2.64
N GLU A 87 -1.59 -15.01 3.38
CA GLU A 87 -2.35 -13.80 3.69
C GLU A 87 -2.47 -12.85 2.49
N PHE A 88 -1.61 -13.00 1.48
CA PHE A 88 -1.58 -12.19 0.27
C PHE A 88 -2.97 -12.01 -0.37
N PHE A 89 -3.73 -13.09 -0.52
CA PHE A 89 -5.04 -13.07 -1.19
C PHE A 89 -6.15 -12.40 -0.37
N SER A 90 -5.93 -12.22 0.93
CA SER A 90 -6.84 -11.46 1.80
C SER A 90 -6.43 -9.98 1.93
N SER A 91 -5.15 -9.68 1.75
CA SER A 91 -4.62 -8.32 1.88
C SER A 91 -4.71 -7.53 0.58
N PHE A 92 -4.57 -8.19 -0.58
CA PHE A 92 -4.61 -7.57 -1.90
C PHE A 92 -5.97 -7.72 -2.58
N LEU A 93 -6.36 -6.74 -3.39
CA LEU A 93 -7.51 -6.82 -4.27
C LEU A 93 -7.11 -7.44 -5.60
N LYS A 94 -7.83 -8.47 -6.05
CA LYS A 94 -7.68 -8.98 -7.42
C LYS A 94 -8.24 -7.97 -8.43
N ILE A 95 -7.49 -7.70 -9.50
CA ILE A 95 -7.87 -6.78 -10.57
C ILE A 95 -7.76 -7.48 -11.94
N ASP A 96 -8.55 -7.01 -12.91
CA ASP A 96 -8.61 -7.56 -14.28
C ASP A 96 -7.47 -7.03 -15.18
#